data_AF-A0A2X3LY89-F1
#
_entry.id   AF-A0A2X3LY89-F1
#
_cell.length_a   1.000
_cell.length_b   1.000
_cell.length_c   1.000
_cell.angle_alpha   90.00
_cell.angle_beta   90.00
_cell.angle_gamma   90.00
#
_symmetry.space_group_name_H-M   'P 1'
#
loop_
_entity.id
_entity.type
_entity.pdbx_description
1 polymer ?
#
loop_
_entity_poly.entity_id
_entity_poly.type
_entity_poly.pdbx_seq_one_letter_code
_entity_poly.pdbx_strand_id
1 'polypeptide(L)' 'MHSKVDAHPYYDGLGKGVKKYFNFTPLHNYNHFCDFIEFNHPNIIMNTSQYTCSSW' A
#
# COMPACT_ATOMS: atom_id res chain seq x y z
N MET A 1 -0.61 -14.55 -2.22
CA MET A 1 0.65 -15.14 -2.70
C MET A 1 0.49 -16.60 -3.06
N HIS A 2 0.18 -17.52 -2.13
CA HIS A 2 0.18 -18.97 -2.43
C HIS A 2 -0.88 -19.46 -3.44
N SER A 3 -1.91 -18.67 -3.72
CA SER A 3 -3.05 -19.09 -4.55
C SER A 3 -3.09 -18.48 -5.95
N LYS A 4 -2.25 -17.49 -6.26
CA LYS A 4 -2.30 -16.74 -7.53
C LYS A 4 -0.94 -16.86 -8.21
N VAL A 5 -0.91 -17.34 -9.45
CA VAL A 5 0.32 -17.72 -10.17
C VAL A 5 1.19 -16.50 -10.54
N ASP A 6 0.56 -15.39 -10.89
CA ASP A 6 1.15 -14.10 -11.24
C ASP A 6 1.10 -13.13 -10.04
N ALA A 7 1.11 -13.66 -8.81
CA ALA A 7 1.05 -12.84 -7.62
C ALA A 7 2.31 -11.98 -7.49
N HIS A 8 2.13 -10.66 -7.45
CA HIS A 8 3.22 -9.73 -7.18
C HIS A 8 3.30 -9.42 -5.68
N PRO A 9 4.47 -9.48 -5.03
CA PRO A 9 4.59 -9.25 -3.58
C PRO A 9 3.98 -7.93 -3.10
N TYR A 10 4.30 -6.82 -3.78
CA TYR A 10 3.73 -5.50 -3.46
C TYR A 10 2.21 -5.43 -3.72
N TYR A 11 1.74 -5.70 -4.94
CA TYR A 11 0.33 -5.53 -5.27
C TYR A 11 -0.59 -6.56 -4.60
N ASP A 12 -0.22 -7.84 -4.57
CA ASP A 12 -1.06 -8.92 -4.06
C ASP A 12 -0.76 -9.29 -2.61
N GLY A 13 0.52 -9.30 -2.21
CA GLY A 13 0.94 -9.67 -0.85
C GLY A 13 0.59 -8.58 0.17
N LEU A 14 0.96 -7.33 -0.13
CA LEU A 14 0.62 -6.18 0.69
C LEU A 14 -0.75 -5.61 0.28
N GLY A 15 -0.86 -5.07 -0.94
CA GLY A 15 -2.02 -4.27 -1.36
C GLY A 15 -3.36 -5.01 -1.26
N LYS A 16 -3.50 -6.16 -1.92
CA LYS A 16 -4.73 -6.96 -1.84
C LYS A 16 -4.93 -7.63 -0.49
N GLY A 17 -3.85 -8.00 0.21
CA GLY A 17 -3.92 -8.56 1.56
C GLY A 17 -4.56 -7.58 2.54
N VAL A 18 -4.05 -6.35 2.61
CA VAL A 18 -4.56 -5.28 3.47
C VAL A 18 -6.00 -4.91 3.08
N LYS A 19 -6.27 -4.75 1.78
CA LYS A 19 -7.63 -4.49 1.29
C LYS A 19 -8.62 -5.58 1.71
N LYS A 20 -8.25 -6.85 1.55
CA LYS A 20 -9.10 -7.99 1.95
C LYS A 20 -9.32 -8.03 3.45
N TYR A 21 -8.29 -7.79 4.26
CA TYR A 21 -8.39 -7.81 5.71
C TYR A 21 -9.38 -6.76 6.24
N PHE A 22 -9.37 -5.56 5.66
CA PHE A 22 -10.28 -4.47 6.02
C PHE A 22 -11.57 -4.42 5.18
N ASN A 23 -11.92 -5.49 4.47
CA ASN A 23 -13.12 -5.59 3.63
C ASN A 23 -13.26 -4.47 2.57
N PHE A 24 -12.16 -3.91 2.09
CA PHE A 24 -12.17 -2.95 1.00
C PHE A 24 -12.65 -3.62 -0.30
N THR A 25 -13.64 -3.01 -0.95
CA THR A 25 -14.18 -3.44 -2.25
C THR A 25 -14.14 -2.28 -3.25
N PRO A 26 -14.31 -2.53 -4.56
CA PRO A 26 -14.36 -1.46 -5.57
C PRO A 26 -15.46 -0.41 -5.37
N LEU A 27 -16.46 -0.67 -4.51
CA LEU A 27 -17.51 0.28 -4.17
C LEU A 27 -17.07 1.30 -3.12
N HIS A 28 -15.98 1.04 -2.40
CA HIS A 28 -15.43 1.95 -1.40
C HIS A 28 -14.56 3.02 -2.08
N ASN A 29 -14.53 4.21 -1.48
CA ASN A 29 -13.61 5.27 -1.91
C ASN A 29 -12.17 4.89 -1.55
N TYR A 30 -11.31 4.81 -2.57
CA TYR A 30 -9.91 4.41 -2.38
C TYR A 30 -9.09 5.43 -1.59
N ASN A 31 -9.30 6.74 -1.82
CA ASN A 31 -8.56 7.78 -1.10
C ASN A 31 -8.93 7.77 0.39
N HIS A 32 -10.21 7.61 0.71
CA HIS A 32 -10.63 7.46 2.11
C HIS A 32 -10.00 6.22 2.78
N PHE A 33 -9.81 5.13 2.03
CA PHE A 33 -9.10 3.95 2.54
C PHE A 33 -7.60 4.21 2.73
N CYS A 34 -6.97 4.99 1.85
CA CYS A 34 -5.59 5.43 2.02
C CYS A 34 -5.42 6.25 3.30
N ASP A 35 -6.30 7.22 3.54
CA ASP A 35 -6.26 8.06 4.75
C ASP A 35 -6.44 7.21 6.03
N PHE A 36 -7.32 6.20 5.98
CA PHE A 36 -7.55 5.29 7.09
C PHE A 36 -6.31 4.46 7.47
N ILE A 37 -5.50 4.04 6.49
CA ILE A 37 -4.35 3.14 6.70
C ILE A 37 -2.99 3.86 6.66
N GLU A 38 -3.00 5.18 6.45
CA GLU A 38 -1.79 5.97 6.34
C GLU A 38 -0.94 5.84 7.60
N PHE A 39 0.33 5.49 7.44
CA PHE A 39 1.32 5.65 8.50
C PHE A 39 1.92 7.05 8.36
N ASN A 40 1.63 7.91 9.33
CA ASN A 40 2.02 9.31 9.37
C ASN A 40 2.63 9.63 10.75
N HIS A 41 3.75 10.36 10.76
CA HIS A 41 4.47 10.70 11.99
C HIS A 41 5.25 12.00 11.83
N PRO A 42 5.10 13.01 12.73
CA PRO A 42 5.68 14.33 12.54
C PRO A 42 7.22 14.36 12.56
N ASN A 43 7.84 13.37 13.22
CA ASN A 43 9.30 13.29 13.35
C ASN A 43 9.96 12.39 12.30
N ILE A 44 9.24 11.98 11.24
CA ILE A 44 9.79 11.15 10.17
C ILE A 44 9.62 11.89 8.85
N ILE A 45 10.74 12.24 8.20
CA ILE A 45 10.73 12.76 6.82
C ILE A 45 10.71 11.56 5.88
N MET A 46 9.56 11.31 5.27
CA MET A 46 9.33 10.10 4.47
C MET A 46 9.92 10.20 3.06
N ASN A 47 10.42 9.07 2.57
CA ASN A 47 10.82 8.86 1.17
C ASN A 47 11.79 9.92 0.60
N THR A 48 12.89 10.21 1.28
CA THR A 48 13.85 11.27 0.88
C THR A 48 14.62 10.97 -0.41
N SER A 49 14.60 9.73 -0.91
CA SER A 49 15.10 9.41 -2.26
C SER A 49 14.35 10.17 -3.36
N GLN A 50 13.15 10.69 -3.08
CA GLN A 50 12.41 11.57 -3.99
C GLN A 50 13.17 12.86 -4.34
N TYR A 51 14.09 13.31 -3.47
CA TYR A 51 14.91 14.50 -3.69
C TYR A 51 16.22 14.19 -4.44
N THR A 52 16.47 12.91 -4.75
CA THR A 52 17.64 12.45 -5.50
C THR A 52 17.22 11.49 -6.61
N CYS A 53 17.36 10.18 -6.41
CA CYS A 53 16.95 9.15 -7.35
C CYS A 53 16.56 7.86 -6.62
N SER A 54 15.76 7.03 -7.28
CA SER A 54 15.52 5.65 -6.84
C SER A 54 16.83 4.87 -6.84
N SER A 55 16.99 3.97 -5.88
CA SER A 55 18.14 3.08 -5.79
C SER A 55 17.92 1.73 -6.50
N TRP A 56 16.81 1.59 -7.24
CA TRP A 56 16.41 0.43 -8.03
C TRP A 56 15.50 0.86 -9.19
#